data_AF-A0A2H0WCH3-F1
#
_entry.id   AF-A0A2H0WCH3-F1
#
_cell.length_a   1.000
_cell.length_b   1.000
_cell.length_c   1.000
_cell.angle_alpha   90.00
_cell.angle_beta   90.00
_cell.angle_gamma   90.00
#
_symmetry.space_group_name_H-M   'P 1'
#
loop_
_entity.id
_entity.type
_entity.pdbx_description
1 polymer ?
#
loop_
_entity_poly.entity_id
_entity_poly.type
_entity_poly.pdbx_seq_one_letter_code
_entity_poly.pdbx_strand_id
1 'polypeptide(L)'
;MLIVSFQNCSKVGQTNIDSSGNLIQGQQYNKYSVEPYPILSLWDYTRYQYLDLDLSTGHMEAFEEAGQVSGNTYCLKSSQLAEVQQILAGAEICEPIVYKASDAGNLACTMNYRYPYAILTNSGEEVRLGEMTSGCDAPIDLCEVKAQDLRRWTENVVDHLLDGSVTDACP
;
A
#
# COMPACT_ATOMS: atom_id res chain seq x y z
N MET A 1 8.67 45.61 -9.05
CA MET A 1 8.59 44.73 -7.86
C MET A 1 7.35 43.86 -8.05
N LEU A 2 7.56 42.60 -8.48
CA LEU A 2 6.48 41.65 -8.75
C LEU A 2 6.12 40.96 -7.42
N ILE A 3 4.90 41.18 -6.94
CA ILE A 3 4.37 40.46 -5.77
C ILE A 3 3.67 39.22 -6.32
N VAL A 4 4.29 38.05 -6.13
CA VAL A 4 3.67 36.75 -6.40
C VAL A 4 3.11 36.27 -5.06
N SER A 5 1.79 36.33 -4.91
CA SER A 5 1.08 35.76 -3.76
C SER A 5 0.80 34.29 -4.01
N PHE A 6 1.37 33.42 -3.18
CA PHE A 6 1.02 32.00 -3.13
C PHE A 6 -0.26 31.85 -2.31
N GLN A 7 -1.35 31.44 -2.96
CA GLN A 7 -2.56 31.02 -2.27
C GLN A 7 -2.29 29.66 -1.60
N ASN A 8 -2.41 29.63 -0.27
CA ASN A 8 -2.45 28.41 0.51
C ASN A 8 -3.69 27.59 0.10
N CYS A 9 -3.49 26.43 -0.52
CA CYS A 9 -4.54 25.44 -0.69
C CYS A 9 -4.88 24.86 0.69
N SER A 10 -6.03 25.27 1.25
CA SER A 10 -6.62 24.65 2.43
C SER A 10 -6.93 23.18 2.16
N LYS A 11 -6.64 22.31 3.12
CA LYS A 11 -7.09 20.91 3.15
C LYS A 11 -8.62 20.87 3.00
N VAL A 12 -9.09 20.53 1.81
CA VAL A 12 -10.49 20.15 1.59
C VAL A 12 -10.56 18.65 1.86
N GLY A 13 -11.04 18.28 3.04
CA GLY A 13 -11.73 16.99 3.19
C GLY A 13 -13.00 17.12 2.35
N GLN A 14 -12.98 16.62 1.12
CA GLN A 14 -14.10 16.72 0.20
C GLN A 14 -15.21 15.78 0.65
N THR A 15 -16.17 16.31 1.39
CA THR A 15 -17.54 15.76 1.36
C THR A 15 -18.15 16.19 0.02
N ASN A 16 -18.34 15.23 -0.88
CA ASN A 16 -19.07 15.48 -2.12
C ASN A 16 -20.53 15.75 -1.77
N ILE A 17 -21.02 16.92 -2.18
CA ILE A 17 -22.41 17.35 -2.03
C ILE A 17 -22.99 17.32 -3.45
N ASP A 18 -24.11 16.62 -3.65
CA ASP A 18 -24.78 16.60 -4.95
C ASP A 18 -25.40 17.96 -5.31
N SER A 19 -25.88 18.13 -6.54
CA SER A 19 -26.54 19.36 -7.00
C SER A 19 -27.83 19.71 -6.22
N SER A 20 -28.27 18.83 -5.32
CA SER A 20 -29.45 18.99 -4.47
C SER A 20 -29.08 19.34 -3.02
N GLY A 21 -27.80 19.52 -2.71
CA GLY A 21 -27.34 19.86 -1.36
C GLY A 21 -27.30 18.67 -0.39
N ASN A 22 -27.45 17.43 -0.89
CA ASN A 22 -27.39 16.24 -0.06
C ASN A 22 -25.95 15.76 0.07
N LEU A 23 -25.58 15.40 1.30
CA LEU A 23 -24.33 14.70 1.59
C LEU A 23 -24.36 13.34 0.89
N ILE A 24 -23.45 13.11 -0.05
CA ILE A 24 -23.28 11.79 -0.65
C ILE A 24 -22.73 10.87 0.45
N GLN A 25 -23.60 9.99 0.96
CA GLN A 25 -23.25 9.02 1.99
C GLN A 25 -22.17 8.06 1.47
N GLY A 26 -20.99 8.11 2.10
CA GLY A 26 -19.97 7.05 2.09
C GLY A 26 -19.21 6.88 0.76
N GLN A 27 -17.89 6.87 0.81
CA GLN A 27 -17.14 6.30 -0.31
C GLN A 27 -17.54 4.82 -0.43
N GLN A 28 -18.04 4.43 -1.60
CA GLN A 28 -18.37 3.05 -1.89
C GLN A 28 -17.10 2.32 -2.34
N TYR A 29 -16.86 1.14 -1.77
CA TYR A 29 -15.71 0.31 -2.09
C TYR A 29 -16.21 -1.06 -2.52
N ASN A 30 -15.55 -1.65 -3.52
CA ASN A 30 -15.55 -3.09 -3.65
C ASN A 30 -14.62 -3.64 -2.57
N LYS A 31 -15.08 -4.70 -1.90
CA LYS A 31 -14.34 -5.36 -0.84
C LYS A 31 -13.97 -6.76 -1.26
N TYR A 32 -12.71 -7.11 -1.10
CA TYR A 32 -12.19 -8.44 -1.42
C TYR A 32 -11.34 -8.96 -0.26
N SER A 33 -11.35 -10.26 -0.02
CA SER A 33 -10.51 -10.86 1.03
C SER A 33 -9.03 -10.81 0.64
N VAL A 34 -8.15 -10.58 1.61
CA VAL A 34 -6.68 -10.71 1.45
C VAL A 34 -6.23 -12.17 1.49
N GLU A 35 -7.05 -13.09 1.99
CA GLU A 35 -6.71 -14.51 2.16
C GLU A 35 -6.13 -15.20 0.90
N PRO A 36 -6.56 -14.89 -0.34
CA PRO A 36 -6.02 -15.53 -1.54
C PRO A 36 -4.58 -15.14 -1.90
N TYR A 37 -3.97 -14.14 -1.24
CA TYR A 37 -2.65 -13.63 -1.61
C TYR A 37 -1.56 -14.21 -0.67
N PRO A 38 -0.84 -15.27 -1.09
CA PRO A 38 0.17 -15.90 -0.25
C PRO A 38 1.47 -15.12 -0.11
N ILE A 39 1.73 -14.17 -1.01
CA ILE A 39 2.97 -13.39 -1.04
C ILE A 39 2.68 -11.92 -0.72
N LEU A 40 3.51 -11.35 0.13
CA LEU A 40 3.54 -9.93 0.46
C LEU A 40 4.89 -9.33 0.03
N SER A 41 4.91 -8.50 -1.00
CA SER A 41 6.12 -7.81 -1.43
C SER A 41 6.26 -6.46 -0.72
N LEU A 42 7.45 -6.21 -0.18
CA LEU A 42 7.81 -4.97 0.52
C LEU A 42 8.87 -4.22 -0.29
N TRP A 43 8.85 -2.89 -0.29
CA TRP A 43 9.90 -2.12 -0.95
C TRP A 43 10.97 -1.66 0.06
N ASP A 44 12.20 -2.09 -0.15
CA ASP A 44 13.38 -1.64 0.58
C ASP A 44 13.99 -0.42 -0.12
N TYR A 45 13.61 0.78 0.34
CA TYR A 45 14.11 2.05 -0.19
C TYR A 45 15.63 2.23 -0.04
N THR A 46 16.27 1.54 0.91
CA THR A 46 17.70 1.69 1.17
C THR A 46 18.52 0.92 0.16
N ARG A 47 18.06 -0.29 -0.19
CA ARG A 47 18.73 -1.18 -1.14
C ARG A 47 18.14 -1.13 -2.55
N TYR A 48 17.06 -0.37 -2.75
CA TYR A 48 16.35 -0.24 -4.03
C TYR A 48 15.91 -1.60 -4.61
N GLN A 49 15.32 -2.43 -3.76
CA GLN A 49 14.87 -3.77 -4.10
C GLN A 49 13.50 -4.07 -3.47
N TYR A 50 12.78 -5.03 -4.06
CA TYR A 50 11.62 -5.64 -3.43
C TYR A 50 12.03 -6.87 -2.61
N LEU A 51 11.23 -7.16 -1.59
CA LEU A 51 11.35 -8.32 -0.73
C LEU A 51 10.04 -9.11 -0.81
N ASP A 52 10.03 -10.25 -1.50
CA ASP A 52 8.88 -11.14 -1.57
C ASP A 52 8.84 -12.01 -0.32
N LEU A 53 7.89 -11.75 0.57
CA LEU A 53 7.63 -12.54 1.76
C LEU A 53 6.59 -13.62 1.47
N ASP A 54 6.97 -14.87 1.66
CA ASP A 54 6.01 -15.98 1.77
C ASP A 54 5.35 -15.96 3.16
N LEU A 55 4.04 -15.68 3.18
CA LEU A 55 3.26 -15.54 4.41
C LEU A 55 3.03 -16.88 5.14
N SER A 56 3.33 -18.01 4.52
CA SER A 56 3.23 -19.32 5.16
C SER A 56 4.52 -19.75 5.85
N THR A 57 5.69 -19.36 5.32
CA THR A 57 6.99 -19.80 5.80
C THR A 57 7.79 -18.72 6.52
N GLY A 58 7.53 -17.43 6.25
CA GLY A 58 8.35 -16.33 6.72
C GLY A 58 9.64 -16.11 5.90
N HIS A 59 9.83 -16.89 4.83
CA HIS A 59 10.96 -16.72 3.92
C HIS A 59 10.78 -15.48 3.05
N MET A 60 11.84 -14.69 2.92
CA MET A 60 11.88 -13.49 2.08
C MET A 60 12.96 -13.60 1.03
N GLU A 61 12.60 -13.35 -0.22
CA GLU A 61 13.53 -13.31 -1.35
C GLU A 61 13.63 -11.88 -1.92
N ALA A 62 14.85 -11.40 -2.10
CA ALA A 62 15.08 -10.06 -2.63
C ALA A 62 15.27 -10.04 -4.14
N PHE A 63 14.54 -9.17 -4.83
CA PHE A 63 14.62 -8.98 -6.27
C PHE A 63 14.61 -7.50 -6.66
N GLU A 64 15.30 -7.18 -7.75
CA GLU A 64 15.35 -5.84 -8.31
C GLU A 64 14.15 -5.59 -9.25
N GLU A 65 13.87 -4.33 -9.55
CA GLU A 65 12.76 -3.88 -10.41
C GLU A 65 12.77 -4.50 -11.83
N ALA A 66 13.92 -5.05 -12.27
CA ALA A 66 14.06 -5.78 -13.53
C ALA A 66 13.74 -7.29 -13.43
N GLY A 67 13.21 -7.76 -12.30
CA GLY A 67 12.91 -9.17 -12.03
C GLY A 67 14.17 -10.04 -11.84
N GLN A 68 15.35 -9.42 -11.68
CA GLN A 68 16.56 -10.14 -11.31
C GLN A 68 16.57 -10.36 -9.81
N VAL A 69 16.59 -11.64 -9.43
CA VAL A 69 16.81 -12.05 -8.05
C VAL A 69 18.23 -11.62 -7.65
N SER A 70 18.34 -10.75 -6.64
CA SER A 70 19.64 -10.29 -6.12
C SER A 70 20.42 -11.42 -5.42
N GLY A 71 19.73 -12.53 -5.14
CA GLY A 71 20.26 -13.72 -4.47
C GLY A 71 20.23 -13.63 -2.94
N ASN A 72 19.85 -12.48 -2.38
CA ASN A 72 19.72 -12.32 -0.93
C ASN A 72 18.41 -12.96 -0.45
N THR A 73 18.53 -13.79 0.57
CA THR A 73 17.41 -14.41 1.27
C THR A 73 17.43 -13.98 2.72
N TYR A 74 16.24 -13.78 3.28
CA TYR A 74 16.05 -13.41 4.68
C TYR A 74 14.93 -14.26 5.28
N CYS A 75 14.87 -14.30 6.60
CA CYS A 75 13.88 -15.07 7.33
C CYS A 75 13.30 -14.18 8.42
N LEU A 76 11.98 -14.00 8.41
CA LEU A 76 11.30 -13.35 9.53
C LEU A 76 11.43 -14.18 10.80
N LYS A 77 11.53 -13.49 11.94
CA LYS A 77 11.33 -14.12 13.24
C LYS A 77 9.90 -14.64 13.32
N SER A 78 9.67 -15.75 14.01
CA SER A 78 8.32 -16.31 14.18
C SER A 78 7.34 -15.29 14.76
N SER A 79 7.79 -14.38 15.63
CA SER A 79 6.96 -13.31 16.17
C SER A 79 6.54 -12.28 15.12
N GLN A 80 7.43 -11.93 14.19
CA GLN A 80 7.15 -10.99 13.10
C GLN A 80 6.20 -11.60 12.07
N LEU A 81 6.39 -12.89 11.76
CA LEU A 81 5.49 -13.65 10.88
C LEU A 81 4.08 -13.75 11.50
N ALA A 82 3.99 -14.10 12.78
CA ALA A 82 2.70 -14.17 13.47
C ALA A 82 2.00 -12.80 13.51
N GLU A 83 2.76 -11.72 13.71
CA GLU A 83 2.24 -10.35 13.71
C GLU A 83 1.62 -9.98 12.35
N VAL A 84 2.32 -10.19 11.23
CA VAL A 84 1.77 -9.87 9.90
C VAL A 84 0.60 -10.78 9.54
N GLN A 85 0.66 -12.08 9.89
CA GLN A 85 -0.47 -12.98 9.71
C GLN A 85 -1.70 -12.51 10.48
N GLN A 86 -1.53 -11.98 11.70
CA GLN A 86 -2.63 -11.42 12.49
C GLN A 86 -3.17 -10.11 11.90
N ILE A 87 -2.29 -9.25 11.33
CA ILE A 87 -2.70 -8.04 10.61
C ILE A 87 -3.57 -8.44 9.42
N LEU A 88 -3.12 -9.40 8.61
CA LEU A 88 -3.82 -9.83 7.39
C LEU A 88 -5.02 -10.75 7.65
N ALA A 89 -5.09 -11.40 8.82
CA ALA A 89 -6.21 -12.25 9.19
C ALA A 89 -7.53 -11.46 9.19
N GLY A 90 -8.46 -11.87 8.32
CA GLY A 90 -9.75 -11.22 8.12
C GLY A 90 -9.66 -9.80 7.55
N ALA A 91 -8.49 -9.40 7.03
CA ALA A 91 -8.34 -8.12 6.34
C ALA A 91 -9.05 -8.17 4.97
N GLU A 92 -9.64 -7.03 4.62
CA GLU A 92 -10.26 -6.81 3.33
C GLU A 92 -9.47 -5.74 2.56
N ILE A 93 -9.35 -5.91 1.25
CA ILE A 93 -8.92 -4.88 0.31
C ILE A 93 -10.15 -4.01 0.01
N CYS A 94 -10.01 -2.72 0.21
CA CYS A 94 -10.97 -1.70 -0.17
C CYS A 94 -10.52 -1.07 -1.51
N GLU A 95 -11.11 -1.55 -2.60
CA GLU A 95 -10.94 -0.95 -3.92
C GLU A 95 -12.00 0.14 -4.10
N PRO A 96 -11.62 1.41 -4.30
CA PRO A 96 -12.59 2.48 -4.51
C PRO A 96 -13.40 2.22 -5.78
N ILE A 97 -14.73 2.26 -5.65
CA ILE A 97 -15.62 2.30 -6.82
C ILE A 97 -15.48 3.70 -7.39
N VAL A 98 -14.50 3.90 -8.28
CA VAL A 98 -14.13 5.21 -8.77
C VAL A 98 -15.35 5.85 -9.47
N TYR A 99 -15.81 7.01 -8.97
CA TYR A 99 -16.33 8.05 -9.86
C TYR A 99 -15.12 8.52 -10.65
N LYS A 100 -14.92 7.98 -11.85
CA LYS A 100 -13.72 8.27 -12.65
C LYS A 100 -13.52 9.78 -12.73
N ALA A 101 -12.28 10.27 -12.77
CA ALA A 101 -12.01 11.69 -12.97
C ALA A 101 -12.68 12.26 -14.26
N SER A 102 -13.09 11.38 -15.19
CA SER A 102 -13.97 11.72 -16.32
C SER A 102 -15.39 12.15 -15.93
N ASP A 103 -15.90 11.67 -14.80
CA ASP A 103 -17.24 11.92 -14.28
C ASP A 103 -17.25 13.15 -13.34
N ALA A 104 -16.11 13.44 -12.72
CA ALA A 104 -15.85 14.67 -11.97
C ALA A 104 -15.38 15.78 -12.93
N GLY A 105 -16.29 16.26 -13.78
CA GLY A 105 -16.00 17.28 -14.80
C GLY A 105 -15.04 18.39 -14.32
N ASN A 106 -13.97 18.60 -15.08
CA ASN A 106 -13.00 19.70 -14.93
C ASN A 106 -12.17 19.76 -13.63
N LEU A 107 -11.97 18.66 -12.88
CA LEU A 107 -10.98 18.69 -11.80
C LEU A 107 -9.54 18.64 -12.37
N ALA A 108 -8.77 19.71 -12.16
CA ALA A 108 -7.34 19.74 -12.47
C ALA A 108 -6.57 18.93 -11.41
N CYS A 109 -6.37 17.64 -11.66
CA CYS A 109 -5.60 16.76 -10.79
C CYS A 109 -4.10 16.99 -10.99
N THR A 110 -3.36 17.23 -9.90
CA THR A 110 -1.89 17.22 -9.96
C THR A 110 -1.40 15.80 -10.20
N MET A 111 -0.41 15.64 -11.09
CA MET A 111 0.32 14.38 -11.21
C MET A 111 1.20 14.21 -9.97
N ASN A 112 0.72 13.44 -9.00
CA ASN A 112 1.45 13.08 -7.80
C ASN A 112 1.46 11.55 -7.72
N TYR A 113 2.61 10.96 -8.02
CA TYR A 113 2.78 9.52 -7.96
C TYR A 113 3.31 9.13 -6.57
N ARG A 114 2.63 8.20 -5.91
CA ARG A 114 3.05 7.58 -4.67
C ARG A 114 3.18 6.08 -4.89
N TYR A 115 4.39 5.55 -4.67
CA TYR A 115 4.65 4.12 -4.72
C TYR A 115 3.81 3.36 -3.68
N PRO A 116 3.41 2.10 -3.97
CA PRO A 116 2.79 1.25 -2.97
C PRO A 116 3.74 1.03 -1.79
N TYR A 117 3.18 0.92 -0.59
CA TYR A 117 3.97 0.54 0.59
C TYR A 117 4.08 -0.98 0.73
N ALA A 118 3.17 -1.72 0.09
CA ALA A 118 3.14 -3.17 0.07
C ALA A 118 2.40 -3.65 -1.18
N ILE A 119 2.73 -4.85 -1.63
CA ILE A 119 2.09 -5.48 -2.79
C ILE A 119 1.63 -6.88 -2.36
N LEU A 120 0.36 -7.20 -2.61
CA LEU A 120 -0.18 -8.53 -2.40
C LEU A 120 -0.19 -9.28 -3.72
N THR A 121 0.41 -10.48 -3.74
CA THR A 121 0.59 -11.25 -4.98
C THR A 121 -0.01 -12.64 -4.84
N ASN A 122 -0.75 -13.07 -5.87
CA ASN A 122 -1.21 -14.44 -6.10
C ASN A 122 -0.87 -14.86 -7.54
N SER A 123 -1.21 -16.09 -7.93
CA SER A 123 -0.97 -16.76 -9.22
C SER A 123 -1.58 -16.05 -10.43
N GLY A 124 -1.15 -14.82 -10.71
CA GLY A 124 -1.61 -13.98 -11.82
C GLY A 124 -2.25 -12.66 -11.43
N GLU A 125 -2.31 -12.31 -10.14
CA GLU A 125 -2.88 -11.04 -9.68
C GLU A 125 -1.94 -10.34 -8.70
N GLU A 126 -1.86 -9.02 -8.83
CA GLU A 126 -1.08 -8.14 -7.99
C GLU A 126 -1.96 -6.98 -7.51
N VAL A 127 -1.97 -6.72 -6.19
CA VAL A 127 -2.68 -5.59 -5.58
C VAL A 127 -1.68 -4.67 -4.92
N ARG A 128 -1.57 -3.44 -5.44
CA ARG A 128 -0.62 -2.41 -5.01
C ARG A 128 -1.21 -1.51 -3.93
N LEU A 129 -0.96 -1.85 -2.68
CA LEU A 129 -1.57 -1.18 -1.54
C LEU A 129 -1.01 0.24 -1.35
N GLY A 130 -1.91 1.20 -1.30
CA GLY A 130 -1.60 2.61 -1.08
C GLY A 130 -0.98 3.32 -2.29
N GLU A 131 -0.88 2.68 -3.45
CA GLU A 131 -0.40 3.34 -4.67
C GLU A 131 -1.36 4.46 -5.10
N MET A 132 -0.81 5.61 -5.50
CA MET A 132 -1.59 6.71 -6.09
C MET A 132 -0.90 7.15 -7.38
N THR A 133 -1.66 7.27 -8.47
CA THR A 133 -1.13 7.74 -9.75
C THR A 133 -1.44 9.21 -10.03
N SER A 134 -2.48 9.73 -9.38
CA SER A 134 -2.90 11.12 -9.45
C SER A 134 -3.32 11.65 -8.08
N GLY A 135 -3.29 12.98 -7.91
CA GLY A 135 -3.77 13.65 -6.70
C GLY A 135 -5.29 13.55 -6.46
N CYS A 136 -6.04 12.99 -7.41
CA CYS A 136 -7.49 12.76 -7.29
C CYS A 136 -7.84 11.28 -7.08
N ASP A 137 -6.88 10.38 -7.17
CA ASP A 137 -7.13 8.96 -7.02
C ASP A 137 -7.36 8.65 -5.54
N ALA A 138 -8.43 7.91 -5.25
CA ALA A 138 -8.46 7.15 -4.02
C ALA A 138 -7.61 5.87 -4.27
N PRO A 139 -6.62 5.57 -3.41
CA PRO A 139 -5.79 4.38 -3.58
C PRO A 139 -6.58 3.12 -3.25
N ILE A 140 -6.23 2.01 -3.90
CA ILE A 140 -6.56 0.67 -3.40
C ILE A 140 -5.73 0.43 -2.14
N ASP A 141 -6.36 0.03 -1.04
CA ASP A 141 -5.65 -0.20 0.22
C ASP A 141 -6.39 -1.25 1.07
N LEU A 142 -5.85 -1.63 2.22
CA LEU A 142 -6.60 -2.39 3.21
C LEU A 142 -7.68 -1.51 3.85
N CYS A 143 -8.81 -2.12 4.19
CA CYS A 143 -9.89 -1.43 4.87
C CYS A 143 -9.49 -1.04 6.31
N GLU A 144 -9.95 0.14 6.75
CA GLU A 144 -9.89 0.60 8.13
C GLU A 144 -8.46 0.69 8.73
N VAL A 145 -8.30 0.28 9.99
CA VAL A 145 -7.04 0.36 10.75
C VAL A 145 -5.96 -0.57 10.21
N LYS A 146 -6.34 -1.62 9.49
CA LYS A 146 -5.41 -2.65 8.99
C LYS A 146 -4.36 -2.07 8.04
N ALA A 147 -4.71 -1.06 7.24
CA ALA A 147 -3.74 -0.36 6.38
C ALA A 147 -2.65 0.34 7.18
N GLN A 148 -3.01 0.98 8.30
CA GLN A 148 -2.05 1.65 9.16
C GLN A 148 -1.15 0.63 9.89
N ASP A 149 -1.72 -0.47 10.36
CA ASP A 149 -0.98 -1.52 11.04
C ASP A 149 0.01 -2.20 10.10
N LEU A 150 -0.41 -2.56 8.88
CA LEU A 150 0.48 -3.17 7.89
C LEU A 150 1.60 -2.20 7.49
N ARG A 151 1.28 -0.93 7.23
CA ARG A 151 2.30 0.07 6.87
C ARG A 151 3.38 0.20 7.95
N ARG A 152 2.98 0.31 9.22
CA ARG A 152 3.91 0.39 10.35
C ARG A 152 4.76 -0.88 10.44
N TRP A 153 4.15 -2.04 10.25
CA TRP A 153 4.85 -3.31 10.28
C TRP A 153 5.90 -3.41 9.16
N THR A 154 5.54 -3.01 7.93
CA THR A 154 6.46 -2.99 6.79
C THR A 154 7.67 -2.09 7.06
N GLU A 155 7.44 -0.86 7.53
CA GLU A 155 8.51 0.09 7.89
C GLU A 155 9.45 -0.54 8.93
N ASN A 156 8.90 -1.12 10.00
CA ASN A 156 9.70 -1.77 11.04
C ASN A 156 10.51 -2.96 10.52
N VAL A 157 9.93 -3.82 9.68
CA VAL A 157 10.65 -5.02 9.19
C VAL A 157 11.79 -4.63 8.27
N VAL A 158 11.56 -3.69 7.35
CA VAL A 158 12.60 -3.21 6.45
C VAL A 158 13.75 -2.59 7.25
N ASP A 159 13.45 -1.76 8.25
CA ASP A 159 14.48 -1.14 9.10
C ASP A 159 15.34 -2.18 9.85
N HIS A 160 14.73 -3.23 10.41
CA HIS A 160 15.47 -4.31 11.10
C HIS A 160 16.22 -5.25 10.13
N LEU A 161 15.84 -5.32 8.85
CA LEU A 161 16.66 -6.04 7.87
C LEU A 161 17.97 -5.29 7.56
N LEU A 162 17.99 -3.97 7.75
CA LEU A 162 19.18 -3.13 7.56
C LEU A 162 20.17 -3.25 8.71
N ASP A 163 19.69 -3.42 9.94
CA ASP A 163 20.55 -3.58 11.12
C ASP A 163 21.07 -5.01 11.34
N GLY A 164 20.58 -5.98 10.54
CA GLY A 164 20.97 -7.39 10.58
C GLY A 164 20.32 -8.19 11.72
N SER A 165 19.34 -7.62 12.41
CA SER A 165 18.68 -8.26 13.56
C SER A 165 17.57 -9.24 13.19
N VAL A 166 17.27 -9.41 11.90
CA VAL A 166 16.22 -10.30 11.35
C VAL A 166 16.86 -11.52 10.69
N THR A 167 17.41 -12.42 11.50
CA THR A 167 17.92 -13.72 11.03
C THR A 167 17.70 -14.80 12.08
N ASP A 168 16.50 -15.38 12.11
CA ASP A 168 16.39 -16.77 12.55
C ASP A 168 16.72 -17.66 11.34
N ALA A 169 17.26 -18.86 11.56
CA ALA A 169 17.42 -19.80 10.46
C ALA A 169 16.03 -20.16 9.91
N CYS A 170 15.81 -20.00 8.61
CA CYS A 170 14.60 -20.52 7.97
C CYS A 170 14.54 -22.05 8.22
N PRO A 171 13.40 -22.58 8.69
CA PRO A 171 13.23 -24.01 8.94
C PRO A 171 13.34 -24.86 7.66
#